data_AF-A0A2R4N0E4-F1
#
_entry.id   AF-A0A2R4N0E4-F1
#
_cell.length_a   1.000
_cell.length_b   1.000
_cell.length_c   1.000
_cell.angle_alpha   90.00
_cell.angle_beta   90.00
_cell.angle_gamma   90.00
#
_symmetry.space_group_name_H-M   'P 1'
#
loop_
_entity.id
_entity.type
_entity.pdbx_description
1 polymer ?
#
loop_
_entity_poly.entity_id
_entity_poly.type
_entity_poly.pdbx_seq_one_letter_code
_entity_poly.pdbx_strand_id
1 'polypeptide(L)'
;MKKISFWALTKGGQETASLLAQLWQKAYPQTDVATFFPEVMQPSLKEKIKLEFDRWDAHVFIMASGIVVRCIAPCLKSKLHDPAVIVGDEKGQYLVSLLSGHWGNANWLTKELARLSNATPVITTSTDVQGITSIEDLIKLLKANPESLKPAKKLNSTLANSGTLKVFWDNKSLLTTPLPLPERYEYTDNLINADLIFSNSQLTEIDPDKQLLLRIPYFALGIGCRKNISFHQLWRNLQSFLSSGNIAISAIKALCSITLKKNEPAIWELSQKLNLPLYFFEAEELKTYESEQNFSAFVKKTTGVGCICEPAAMKACQKPKLIIPKTSYPQTTFALAADISILSELDQVIRNK
;
A
#
# COMPACT_ATOMS: atom_id res chain seq x y z
N MET A 1 6.27 10.83 0.51
CA MET A 1 7.52 11.42 1.03
C MET A 1 7.14 12.59 1.91
N LYS A 2 7.63 12.65 3.15
CA LYS A 2 7.31 13.68 4.15
C LYS A 2 8.48 14.61 4.43
N LYS A 3 9.72 14.13 4.31
CA LYS A 3 10.94 14.89 4.64
C LYS A 3 12.00 14.78 3.54
N ILE A 4 12.49 15.90 3.02
CA ILE A 4 13.58 15.95 2.03
C ILE A 4 14.69 16.93 2.45
N SER A 5 15.94 16.54 2.22
CA SER A 5 17.10 17.37 2.53
C SER A 5 17.97 17.65 1.31
N PHE A 6 18.50 18.87 1.20
CA PHE A 6 19.37 19.34 0.12
C PHE A 6 20.75 19.69 0.67
N TRP A 7 21.80 19.24 -0.01
CA TRP A 7 23.17 19.32 0.50
C TRP A 7 24.10 19.92 -0.55
N ALA A 8 25.01 20.80 -0.13
CA ALA A 8 26.03 21.36 -1.02
C ALA A 8 27.30 21.74 -0.26
N LEU A 9 28.42 21.84 -0.97
CA LEU A 9 29.72 22.26 -0.43
C LEU A 9 30.22 23.57 -1.03
N THR A 10 30.10 23.72 -2.35
CA THR A 10 30.56 24.91 -3.08
C THR A 10 29.49 25.97 -3.12
N LYS A 11 29.88 27.23 -3.34
CA LYS A 11 28.93 28.35 -3.43
C LYS A 11 27.87 28.14 -4.53
N GLY A 12 28.27 27.75 -5.74
CA GLY A 12 27.30 27.46 -6.81
C GLY A 12 26.42 26.25 -6.47
N GLY A 13 26.97 25.25 -5.77
CA GLY A 13 26.20 24.11 -5.31
C GLY A 13 25.13 24.52 -4.30
N GLN A 14 25.44 25.45 -3.41
CA GLN A 14 24.50 26.00 -2.42
C GLN A 14 23.37 26.75 -3.11
N GLU A 15 23.68 27.59 -4.12
CA GLU A 15 22.68 28.30 -4.93
C GLU A 15 21.73 27.32 -5.63
N THR A 16 22.26 26.28 -6.28
CA THR A 16 21.46 25.24 -6.94
C THR A 16 20.63 24.42 -5.94
N ALA A 17 21.21 24.04 -4.80
CA ALA A 17 20.50 23.32 -3.74
C ALA A 17 19.34 24.14 -3.16
N SER A 18 19.56 25.44 -2.91
CA SER A 18 18.52 26.37 -2.45
C SER A 18 17.42 26.55 -3.50
N LEU A 19 17.76 26.67 -4.78
CA LEU A 19 16.78 26.76 -5.86
C LEU A 19 15.89 25.51 -5.92
N LEU A 20 16.48 24.32 -5.90
CA LEU A 20 15.74 23.05 -5.92
C LEU A 20 14.84 22.91 -4.70
N ALA A 21 15.32 23.28 -3.52
CA ALA A 21 14.55 23.28 -2.28
C ALA A 21 13.31 24.21 -2.38
N GLN A 22 13.48 25.42 -2.92
CA GLN A 22 12.39 26.38 -3.11
C GLN A 22 11.35 25.88 -4.13
N LEU A 23 11.80 25.37 -5.27
CA LEU A 23 10.93 24.81 -6.30
C LEU A 23 10.12 23.62 -5.75
N TRP A 24 10.77 22.76 -4.97
CA TRP A 24 10.13 21.63 -4.32
C TRP A 24 9.07 22.07 -3.31
N GLN A 25 9.43 22.98 -2.39
CA GLN A 25 8.50 23.48 -1.37
C GLN A 25 7.26 24.13 -2.01
N LYS A 26 7.44 24.84 -3.13
CA LYS A 26 6.34 25.46 -3.87
C LYS A 26 5.40 24.42 -4.49
N ALA A 27 5.94 23.34 -5.05
CA ALA A 27 5.14 22.27 -5.64
C ALA A 27 4.49 21.36 -4.58
N TYR A 28 5.14 21.16 -3.44
CA TYR A 28 4.71 20.25 -2.37
C TYR A 28 4.76 20.92 -0.98
N PRO A 29 3.82 21.85 -0.67
CA PRO A 29 3.88 22.69 0.53
C PRO A 29 3.84 21.95 1.87
N GLN A 30 3.34 20.70 1.88
CA GLN A 30 3.20 19.87 3.07
C GLN A 30 4.47 19.06 3.39
N THR A 31 5.55 19.22 2.62
CA THR A 31 6.81 18.52 2.83
C THR A 31 7.72 19.31 3.76
N ASP A 32 8.34 18.65 4.73
CA ASP A 32 9.43 19.25 5.51
C ASP A 32 10.70 19.29 4.63
N VAL A 33 11.25 20.49 4.43
CA VAL A 33 12.45 20.72 3.61
C VAL A 33 13.58 21.30 4.48
N ALA A 34 14.79 20.76 4.35
CA ALA A 34 15.99 21.36 4.94
C ALA A 34 17.14 21.48 3.94
N THR A 35 17.98 22.49 4.14
CA THR A 35 19.24 22.71 3.40
C THR A 35 20.43 22.58 4.34
N PHE A 36 21.46 21.84 3.94
CA PHE A 36 22.67 21.60 4.70
C PHE A 36 23.92 22.00 3.90
N PHE A 37 24.60 23.05 4.38
CA PHE A 37 25.83 23.57 3.76
C PHE A 37 27.00 23.46 4.74
N PRO A 38 27.50 22.23 5.03
CA PRO A 38 28.63 22.06 5.93
C PRO A 38 29.89 22.66 5.31
N GLU A 39 30.66 23.38 6.13
CA GLU A 39 32.00 23.79 5.76
C GLU A 39 32.91 22.56 5.67
N VAL A 40 33.94 22.63 4.82
CA VAL A 40 34.92 21.54 4.65
C VAL A 40 35.66 21.24 5.97
N MET A 41 35.72 22.22 6.89
CA MET A 41 36.35 22.09 8.21
C MET A 41 35.30 22.10 9.34
N GLN A 42 34.77 20.91 9.60
CA GLN A 42 34.03 20.47 10.80
C GLN A 42 32.55 20.86 11.01
N PRO A 43 31.68 19.90 11.41
CA PRO A 43 31.93 18.44 11.43
C PRO A 43 32.17 17.94 10.00
N SER A 44 32.97 16.88 9.85
CA SER A 44 33.24 16.34 8.52
C SER A 44 31.91 15.98 7.85
N LEU A 45 31.73 16.30 6.56
CA LEU A 45 30.51 16.02 5.79
C LEU A 45 29.95 14.61 6.09
N LYS A 46 30.85 13.64 6.23
CA LYS A 46 30.56 12.25 6.57
C LYS A 46 29.85 12.09 7.91
N GLU A 47 30.29 12.77 8.98
CA GLU A 47 29.68 12.71 10.31
C GLU A 47 28.28 13.32 10.30
N LYS A 48 28.12 14.47 9.63
CA LYS A 48 26.81 15.12 9.53
C LYS A 48 25.82 14.29 8.71
N ILE A 49 26.26 13.71 7.59
CA ILE A 49 25.45 12.76 6.82
C ILE A 49 25.05 11.59 7.71
N LYS A 50 25.98 11.00 8.47
CA LYS A 50 25.67 9.85 9.35
C LYS A 50 24.59 10.16 10.38
N LEU A 51 24.56 11.38 10.92
CA LEU A 51 23.55 11.81 11.89
C LEU A 51 22.17 12.05 11.25
N GLU A 52 22.15 12.54 10.01
CA GLU A 52 20.92 12.91 9.33
C GLU A 52 20.35 11.80 8.44
N PHE A 53 21.14 10.81 8.03
CA PHE A 53 20.77 9.86 6.97
C PHE A 53 19.42 9.16 7.21
N ASP A 54 19.18 8.66 8.42
CA ASP A 54 17.92 7.97 8.76
C ASP A 54 16.76 8.93 9.14
N ARG A 55 17.02 10.25 9.22
CA ARG A 55 16.02 11.25 9.67
C ARG A 55 15.17 11.81 8.53
N TRP A 56 15.60 11.61 7.29
CA TRP A 56 15.00 12.14 6.08
C TRP A 56 14.58 11.01 5.15
N ASP A 57 13.48 11.18 4.41
CA ASP A 57 13.05 10.18 3.43
C ASP A 57 13.90 10.25 2.15
N ALA A 58 14.50 11.42 1.89
CA ALA A 58 15.35 11.67 0.73
C ALA A 58 16.47 12.69 0.99
N HIS A 59 17.59 12.48 0.30
CA HIS A 59 18.74 13.38 0.26
C HIS A 59 19.11 13.74 -1.18
N VAL A 60 19.22 15.03 -1.46
CA VAL A 60 19.66 15.59 -2.74
C VAL A 60 21.01 16.26 -2.55
N PHE A 61 22.07 15.70 -3.11
CA PHE A 61 23.43 16.20 -2.96
C PHE A 61 23.88 16.93 -4.23
N ILE A 62 24.13 18.23 -4.14
CA ILE A 62 24.71 19.04 -5.22
C ILE A 62 26.22 19.12 -5.04
N MET A 63 26.89 18.04 -5.46
CA MET A 63 28.34 17.83 -5.36
C MET A 63 28.75 16.58 -6.15
N ALA A 64 30.06 16.32 -6.26
CA ALA A 64 30.56 15.15 -6.98
C ALA A 64 30.04 13.82 -6.39
N SER A 65 29.51 12.94 -7.23
CA SER A 65 28.96 11.63 -6.85
C SER A 65 29.94 10.77 -6.06
N GLY A 66 31.23 10.80 -6.41
CA GLY A 66 32.27 10.07 -5.70
C GLY A 66 32.43 10.49 -4.22
N ILE A 67 32.16 11.76 -3.88
CA ILE A 67 32.16 12.23 -2.48
C ILE A 67 30.94 11.66 -1.77
N VAL A 68 29.77 11.76 -2.40
CA VAL A 68 28.50 11.26 -1.83
C VAL A 68 28.60 9.77 -1.54
N VAL A 69 29.01 8.96 -2.51
CA VAL A 69 29.15 7.50 -2.37
C VAL A 69 30.06 7.14 -1.19
N ARG A 70 31.23 7.78 -1.07
CA ARG A 70 32.15 7.54 0.05
C ARG A 70 31.58 7.94 1.41
N CYS A 71 30.75 8.97 1.46
CA CYS A 71 30.13 9.44 2.70
C CYS A 71 28.96 8.58 3.14
N ILE A 72 28.09 8.16 2.20
CA ILE A 72 26.89 7.37 2.52
C ILE A 72 27.20 5.89 2.71
N ALA A 73 28.29 5.36 2.13
CA ALA A 73 28.60 3.92 2.17
C ALA A 73 28.54 3.29 3.58
N PRO A 74 29.04 3.92 4.66
CA PRO A 74 28.93 3.36 6.01
C PRO A 74 27.53 3.44 6.63
N CYS A 75 26.60 4.18 6.03
CA CYS A 75 25.23 4.37 6.50
C CYS A 75 24.23 3.41 5.84
N LEU A 76 24.63 2.75 4.75
CA LEU A 76 23.76 1.86 3.98
C LEU A 76 23.44 0.59 4.78
N LYS A 77 22.15 0.25 4.88
CA LYS A 77 21.67 -0.94 5.60
C LYS A 77 20.98 -1.90 4.65
N SER A 78 19.98 -1.43 3.91
CA SER A 78 19.22 -2.27 2.99
C SER A 78 18.41 -1.46 1.97
N LYS A 79 18.24 -2.04 0.76
CA LYS A 79 17.40 -1.47 -0.31
C LYS A 79 15.95 -1.15 0.09
N LEU A 80 15.44 -1.75 1.17
CA LEU A 80 14.06 -1.59 1.64
C LEU A 80 13.87 -0.41 2.59
N HIS A 81 14.94 0.02 3.27
CA HIS A 81 14.87 1.01 4.35
C HIS A 81 15.76 2.22 4.10
N ASP A 82 16.75 2.12 3.23
CA ASP A 82 17.66 3.24 2.94
C ASP A 82 16.90 4.36 2.20
N PRO A 83 17.10 5.64 2.58
CA PRO A 83 16.43 6.78 1.97
C PRO A 83 16.79 6.94 0.49
N ALA A 84 15.98 7.71 -0.25
CA ALA A 84 16.33 8.10 -1.61
C ALA A 84 17.58 8.98 -1.61
N VAL A 85 18.53 8.68 -2.51
CA VAL A 85 19.69 9.56 -2.73
C VAL A 85 19.76 9.98 -4.18
N ILE A 86 19.78 11.30 -4.40
CA ILE A 86 19.95 11.94 -5.70
C ILE A 86 21.23 12.76 -5.64
N VAL A 87 21.98 12.79 -6.75
CA VAL A 87 23.16 13.65 -6.88
C VAL A 87 23.01 14.56 -8.08
N GLY A 88 23.29 15.85 -7.91
CA GLY A 88 23.30 16.84 -8.99
C GLY A 88 24.66 17.48 -9.17
N ASP A 89 24.93 17.96 -10.38
CA ASP A 89 26.07 18.83 -10.62
C ASP A 89 25.79 20.27 -10.16
N GLU A 90 26.86 21.04 -9.96
CA GLU A 90 26.78 22.42 -9.45
C GLU A 90 25.92 23.35 -10.30
N LYS A 91 25.80 23.11 -11.61
CA LYS A 91 24.96 23.92 -12.50
C LYS A 91 23.50 23.42 -12.58
N GLY A 92 23.18 22.34 -11.88
CA GLY A 92 21.85 21.72 -11.89
C GLY A 92 21.43 21.20 -13.27
N GLN A 93 22.39 20.84 -14.13
CA GLN A 93 22.11 20.33 -15.48
C GLN A 93 21.66 18.88 -15.48
N TYR A 94 22.22 18.08 -14.56
CA TYR A 94 21.96 16.66 -14.43
C TYR A 94 21.58 16.32 -13.00
N LEU A 95 20.53 15.53 -12.85
CA LEU A 95 20.15 14.92 -11.58
C LEU A 95 20.21 13.41 -11.74
N VAL A 96 21.05 12.76 -10.96
CA VAL A 96 21.33 11.32 -11.03
C VAL A 96 20.65 10.62 -9.86
N SER A 97 19.79 9.65 -10.16
CA SER A 97 19.24 8.74 -9.15
C SER A 97 20.34 7.77 -8.71
N LEU A 98 20.85 7.94 -7.48
CA LEU A 98 22.04 7.22 -7.00
C LEU A 98 21.70 6.01 -6.11
N LEU A 99 20.73 6.13 -5.20
CA LEU A 99 20.36 5.07 -4.25
C LEU A 99 18.84 5.00 -4.08
N SER A 100 18.32 3.80 -3.86
CA SER A 100 16.91 3.53 -3.57
C SER A 100 15.96 4.00 -4.69
N GLY A 101 16.36 3.76 -5.95
CA GLY A 101 15.62 4.12 -7.18
C GLY A 101 14.14 3.75 -7.17
N HIS A 102 13.81 2.52 -6.78
CA HIS A 102 12.42 2.03 -6.72
C HIS A 102 11.79 2.19 -5.33
N TRP A 103 12.29 1.47 -4.32
CA TRP A 103 11.68 1.43 -2.99
C TRP A 103 11.73 2.77 -2.24
N GLY A 104 12.80 3.54 -2.38
CA GLY A 104 12.94 4.87 -1.76
C GLY A 104 12.38 6.01 -2.61
N ASN A 105 11.83 5.74 -3.79
CA ASN A 105 11.34 6.73 -4.77
C ASN A 105 12.41 7.65 -5.37
N ALA A 106 13.69 7.27 -5.38
CA ALA A 106 14.73 8.16 -5.93
C ALA A 106 14.57 8.41 -7.43
N ASN A 107 14.06 7.43 -8.20
CA ASN A 107 13.82 7.62 -9.64
C ASN A 107 12.70 8.62 -9.91
N TRP A 108 11.57 8.47 -9.21
CA TRP A 108 10.46 9.42 -9.29
C TRP A 108 10.90 10.82 -8.85
N LEU A 109 11.59 10.92 -7.71
CA LEU A 109 12.07 12.20 -7.19
C LEU A 109 13.06 12.87 -8.16
N THR A 110 13.93 12.09 -8.79
CA THR A 110 14.86 12.59 -9.82
C THR A 110 14.12 13.16 -11.02
N LYS A 111 13.09 12.45 -11.54
CA LYS A 111 12.25 12.94 -12.66
C LYS A 111 11.50 14.21 -12.27
N GLU A 112 10.94 14.25 -11.07
CA GLU A 112 10.12 15.37 -10.63
C GLU A 112 10.96 16.63 -10.35
N LEU A 113 12.10 16.49 -9.67
CA LEU A 113 13.04 17.61 -9.50
C LEU A 113 13.54 18.12 -10.85
N ALA A 114 13.88 17.21 -11.77
CA ALA A 114 14.32 17.58 -13.10
C ALA A 114 13.24 18.34 -13.89
N ARG A 115 11.97 17.92 -13.78
CA ARG A 115 10.83 18.62 -14.37
C ARG A 115 10.66 20.03 -13.79
N LEU A 116 10.83 20.18 -12.48
CA LEU A 116 10.70 21.47 -11.79
C LEU A 116 11.85 22.44 -12.12
N SER A 117 13.07 21.92 -12.25
CA SER A 117 14.28 22.73 -12.45
C SER A 117 14.77 22.79 -13.90
N ASN A 118 14.06 22.13 -14.81
CA ASN A 118 14.48 21.93 -16.21
C ASN A 118 15.87 21.26 -16.33
N ALA A 119 16.20 20.37 -15.39
CA ALA A 119 17.41 19.55 -15.44
C ALA A 119 17.16 18.28 -16.28
N THR A 120 18.24 17.57 -16.61
CA THR A 120 18.18 16.26 -17.25
C THR A 120 18.23 15.15 -16.19
N PRO A 121 17.19 14.32 -16.05
CA PRO A 121 17.23 13.19 -15.13
C PRO A 121 18.07 12.05 -15.71
N VAL A 122 18.98 11.49 -14.91
CA VAL A 122 19.82 10.34 -15.26
C VAL A 122 19.45 9.17 -14.36
N ILE A 123 18.77 8.18 -14.93
CA ILE A 123 18.28 6.98 -14.23
C ILE A 123 18.87 5.75 -14.91
N THR A 124 19.56 4.92 -14.14
CA THR A 124 20.35 3.78 -14.65
C THR A 124 19.77 2.41 -14.29
N THR A 125 18.71 2.36 -13.49
CA THR A 125 18.06 1.09 -13.07
C THR A 125 17.36 0.41 -14.24
N SER A 126 17.71 -0.86 -14.50
CA SER A 126 17.28 -1.67 -15.65
C SER A 126 15.76 -1.79 -15.84
N THR A 127 15.00 -1.77 -14.76
CA THR A 127 13.53 -1.85 -14.73
C THR A 127 12.85 -0.55 -15.19
N ASP A 128 13.47 0.61 -14.99
CA ASP A 128 12.93 1.91 -15.44
C ASP A 128 13.38 2.29 -16.85
N VAL A 129 14.57 1.85 -17.31
CA VAL A 129 15.02 2.04 -18.71
C VAL A 129 14.11 1.29 -19.69
N GLN A 130 13.39 0.26 -19.22
CA GLN A 130 12.44 -0.53 -20.01
C GLN A 130 10.96 -0.27 -19.66
N GLY A 131 10.64 0.56 -18.66
CA GLY A 131 9.25 0.84 -18.25
C GLY A 131 8.50 -0.34 -17.60
N ILE A 132 9.21 -1.38 -17.16
CA ILE A 132 8.59 -2.63 -16.69
C ILE A 132 8.36 -2.57 -15.18
N THR A 133 7.11 -2.68 -14.76
CA THR A 133 6.74 -2.79 -13.34
C THR A 133 7.06 -4.19 -12.84
N SER A 134 7.79 -4.31 -11.72
CA SER A 134 8.04 -5.61 -11.08
C SER A 134 6.79 -6.15 -10.37
N ILE A 135 6.76 -7.45 -10.11
CA ILE A 135 5.67 -8.07 -9.33
C ILE A 135 5.52 -7.43 -7.96
N GLU A 136 6.62 -7.18 -7.25
CA GLU A 136 6.59 -6.58 -5.92
C GLU A 136 6.07 -5.15 -5.95
N ASP A 137 6.43 -4.39 -6.99
CA ASP A 137 5.92 -3.03 -7.16
C ASP A 137 4.43 -3.01 -7.50
N LEU A 138 3.96 -3.97 -8.32
CA LEU A 138 2.54 -4.14 -8.59
C LEU A 138 1.75 -4.50 -7.32
N ILE A 139 2.27 -5.43 -6.50
CA ILE A 139 1.68 -5.79 -5.20
C ILE A 139 1.54 -4.57 -4.30
N LYS A 140 2.61 -3.76 -4.17
CA LYS A 140 2.58 -2.54 -3.37
C LYS A 140 1.59 -1.51 -3.91
N LEU A 141 1.59 -1.30 -5.22
CA LEU A 141 0.71 -0.35 -5.90
C LEU A 141 -0.76 -0.66 -5.59
N LEU A 142 -1.10 -1.94 -5.68
CA LEU A 142 -2.45 -2.45 -5.47
C LEU A 142 -2.77 -2.72 -3.98
N LYS A 143 -1.80 -2.55 -3.08
CA LYS A 143 -1.85 -2.99 -1.67
C LYS A 143 -2.35 -4.43 -1.55
N ALA A 144 -1.99 -5.28 -2.51
CA ALA A 144 -2.51 -6.64 -2.60
C ALA A 144 -1.77 -7.57 -1.64
N ASN A 145 -2.47 -8.61 -1.19
CA ASN A 145 -1.94 -9.68 -0.36
C ASN A 145 -1.62 -10.89 -1.26
N PRO A 146 -0.35 -11.28 -1.40
CA PRO A 146 0.02 -12.51 -2.09
C PRO A 146 -0.25 -13.73 -1.21
N GLU A 147 -0.82 -14.79 -1.78
CA GLU A 147 -1.00 -16.06 -1.08
C GLU A 147 0.35 -16.83 -0.95
N SER A 148 1.21 -16.69 -1.95
CA SER A 148 2.57 -17.23 -1.97
C SER A 148 3.45 -16.37 -2.87
N LEU A 149 4.66 -16.01 -2.43
CA LEU A 149 5.63 -15.27 -3.25
C LEU A 149 6.61 -16.18 -4.01
N LYS A 150 6.50 -17.51 -3.86
CA LYS A 150 7.36 -18.47 -4.56
C LYS A 150 7.51 -18.22 -6.07
N PRO A 151 6.43 -17.99 -6.85
CA PRO A 151 6.55 -17.81 -8.30
C PRO A 151 7.17 -16.45 -8.68
N ALA A 152 7.18 -15.46 -7.79
CA ALA A 152 7.54 -14.08 -8.11
C ALA A 152 8.91 -13.95 -8.78
N LYS A 153 9.92 -14.72 -8.32
CA LYS A 153 11.27 -14.70 -8.91
C LYS A 153 11.26 -15.14 -10.38
N LYS A 154 10.51 -16.19 -10.71
CA LYS A 154 10.39 -16.71 -12.08
C LYS A 154 9.64 -15.70 -12.96
N LEU A 155 8.54 -15.16 -12.46
CA LEU A 155 7.73 -14.17 -13.19
C LEU A 155 8.53 -12.89 -13.48
N ASN A 156 9.27 -12.38 -12.50
CA ASN A 156 10.17 -11.24 -12.69
C ASN A 156 11.28 -11.55 -13.70
N SER A 157 11.80 -12.79 -13.74
CA SER A 157 12.77 -13.19 -14.77
C SER A 157 12.15 -13.22 -16.17
N THR A 158 10.89 -13.63 -16.31
CA THR A 158 10.16 -13.57 -17.60
C THR A 158 10.08 -12.14 -18.10
N LEU A 159 9.67 -11.21 -17.23
CA LEU A 159 9.58 -9.77 -17.53
C LEU A 159 10.93 -9.19 -17.98
N ALA A 160 12.01 -9.50 -17.24
CA ALA A 160 13.36 -9.02 -17.55
C ALA A 160 13.92 -9.53 -18.89
N ASN A 161 13.48 -10.72 -19.33
CA ASN A 161 13.88 -11.34 -20.58
C ASN A 161 12.92 -11.02 -21.75
N SER A 162 12.15 -9.93 -21.63
CA SER A 162 11.17 -9.51 -22.65
C SER A 162 10.02 -10.45 -22.93
N GLY A 163 9.69 -11.32 -21.98
CA GLY A 163 8.42 -12.03 -21.96
C GLY A 163 7.28 -11.17 -21.42
N THR A 164 6.05 -11.62 -21.69
CA THR A 164 4.80 -11.06 -21.18
C THR A 164 4.20 -11.97 -20.12
N LEU A 165 3.57 -11.43 -19.09
CA LEU A 165 2.82 -12.18 -18.10
C LEU A 165 1.33 -12.16 -18.40
N LYS A 166 0.68 -13.32 -18.29
CA LYS A 166 -0.77 -13.45 -18.43
C LYS A 166 -1.47 -13.18 -17.11
N VAL A 167 -2.44 -12.27 -17.13
CA VAL A 167 -3.18 -11.81 -15.96
C VAL A 167 -4.63 -12.25 -16.03
N PHE A 168 -5.09 -13.03 -15.06
CA PHE A 168 -6.51 -13.30 -14.88
C PHE A 168 -7.11 -12.32 -13.88
N TRP A 169 -8.25 -11.73 -14.24
CA TRP A 169 -8.95 -10.77 -13.40
C TRP A 169 -10.38 -11.23 -13.12
N ASP A 170 -10.65 -11.58 -11.87
CA ASP A 170 -11.95 -12.06 -11.44
C ASP A 170 -12.91 -10.88 -11.17
N ASN A 171 -13.56 -10.40 -12.23
CA ASN A 171 -14.56 -9.33 -12.16
C ASN A 171 -15.69 -9.62 -11.15
N LYS A 172 -16.03 -10.90 -10.91
CA LYS A 172 -17.13 -11.28 -10.03
C LYS A 172 -16.78 -11.04 -8.57
N SER A 173 -15.58 -11.41 -8.14
CA SER A 173 -15.15 -11.22 -6.74
C SER A 173 -14.56 -9.83 -6.45
N LEU A 174 -14.02 -9.16 -7.48
CA LEU A 174 -13.43 -7.82 -7.37
C LEU A 174 -14.45 -6.69 -7.59
N LEU A 175 -15.63 -7.02 -8.13
CA LEU A 175 -16.75 -6.09 -8.32
C LEU A 175 -16.39 -4.84 -9.14
N THR A 176 -15.43 -5.00 -10.06
CA THR A 176 -14.83 -3.93 -10.84
C THR A 176 -14.44 -4.48 -12.21
N THR A 177 -14.36 -3.59 -13.20
CA THR A 177 -13.65 -3.88 -14.45
C THR A 177 -12.15 -4.02 -14.19
N PRO A 178 -11.43 -4.72 -15.07
CA PRO A 178 -9.98 -4.82 -14.97
C PRO A 178 -9.33 -3.44 -15.00
N LEU A 179 -8.31 -3.24 -14.15
CA LEU A 179 -7.53 -2.01 -14.12
C LEU A 179 -6.62 -1.91 -15.36
N PRO A 180 -6.07 -0.74 -15.70
CA PRO A 180 -5.02 -0.71 -16.72
C PRO A 180 -3.83 -1.57 -16.25
N LEU A 181 -3.22 -2.33 -17.16
CA LEU A 181 -2.05 -3.14 -16.83
C LEU A 181 -0.77 -2.39 -17.22
N PRO A 182 0.32 -2.55 -16.45
CA PRO A 182 1.64 -2.09 -16.89
C PRO A 182 2.05 -2.78 -18.20
N GLU A 183 3.05 -2.23 -18.88
CA GLU A 183 3.62 -2.86 -20.07
C GLU A 183 4.03 -4.31 -19.79
N ARG A 184 3.77 -5.21 -20.76
CA ARG A 184 4.09 -6.64 -20.72
C ARG A 184 3.24 -7.47 -19.75
N TYR A 185 2.15 -6.92 -19.27
CA TYR A 185 1.09 -7.66 -18.61
C TYR A 185 -0.13 -7.68 -19.55
N GLU A 186 -0.65 -8.87 -19.83
CA GLU A 186 -1.75 -9.07 -20.77
C GLU A 186 -2.89 -9.85 -20.12
N TYR A 187 -4.12 -9.38 -20.29
CA TYR A 187 -5.28 -10.07 -19.77
C TYR A 187 -5.51 -11.43 -20.46
N THR A 188 -5.98 -12.40 -19.67
CA THR A 188 -6.46 -13.70 -20.13
C THR A 188 -7.75 -14.06 -19.40
N ASP A 189 -8.70 -14.64 -20.14
CA ASP A 189 -9.92 -15.22 -19.56
C ASP A 189 -9.69 -16.67 -19.07
N ASN A 190 -8.53 -17.25 -19.36
CA ASN A 190 -8.18 -18.60 -18.96
C ASN A 190 -7.35 -18.60 -17.66
N LEU A 191 -7.99 -19.03 -16.57
CA LEU A 191 -7.37 -19.14 -15.24
C LEU A 191 -6.16 -20.08 -15.20
N ILE A 192 -6.21 -21.19 -15.94
CA ILE A 192 -5.16 -22.22 -15.95
C ILE A 192 -3.88 -21.68 -16.59
N ASN A 193 -4.02 -20.82 -17.61
CA ASN A 193 -2.89 -20.24 -18.34
C ASN A 193 -2.39 -18.92 -17.74
N ALA A 194 -2.97 -18.47 -16.61
CA ALA A 194 -2.59 -17.21 -16.00
C ALA A 194 -1.30 -17.36 -15.17
N ASP A 195 -0.37 -16.42 -15.32
CA ASP A 195 0.80 -16.29 -14.47
C ASP A 195 0.45 -15.53 -13.17
N LEU A 196 -0.41 -14.53 -13.30
CA LEU A 196 -0.85 -13.65 -12.24
C LEU A 196 -2.38 -13.68 -12.15
N ILE A 197 -2.92 -13.85 -10.95
CA ILE A 197 -4.35 -14.00 -10.73
C ILE A 197 -4.78 -12.99 -9.68
N PHE A 198 -5.71 -12.11 -10.05
CA PHE A 198 -6.43 -11.25 -9.12
C PHE A 198 -7.82 -11.82 -8.88
N SER A 199 -8.09 -12.22 -7.64
CA SER A 199 -9.40 -12.67 -7.21
C SER A 199 -9.52 -12.43 -5.71
N ASN A 200 -10.72 -12.26 -5.19
CA ASN A 200 -10.99 -12.30 -3.76
C ASN A 200 -11.83 -13.52 -3.34
N SER A 201 -12.04 -14.46 -4.25
CA SER A 201 -12.76 -15.71 -3.99
C SER A 201 -11.86 -16.88 -3.62
N GLN A 202 -12.37 -17.86 -2.88
CA GLN A 202 -11.60 -19.07 -2.58
C GLN A 202 -11.42 -19.87 -3.89
N LEU A 203 -10.18 -19.98 -4.36
CA LEU A 203 -9.83 -20.70 -5.59
C LEU A 203 -9.08 -21.97 -5.20
N THR A 204 -9.42 -23.09 -5.82
CA THR A 204 -8.84 -24.41 -5.51
C THR A 204 -7.94 -24.95 -6.62
N GLU A 205 -7.96 -24.35 -7.81
CA GLU A 205 -7.29 -24.84 -9.02
C GLU A 205 -6.08 -23.98 -9.39
N ILE A 206 -5.29 -23.56 -8.40
CA ILE A 206 -4.09 -22.72 -8.60
C ILE A 206 -2.85 -23.54 -8.31
N ASP A 207 -1.86 -23.49 -9.20
CA ASP A 207 -0.53 -24.07 -8.96
C ASP A 207 0.35 -23.04 -8.20
N PRO A 208 0.59 -23.21 -6.89
CA PRO A 208 1.28 -22.21 -6.06
C PRO A 208 2.77 -22.08 -6.36
N ASP A 209 3.34 -22.98 -7.17
CA ASP A 209 4.74 -22.92 -7.60
C ASP A 209 4.89 -22.23 -8.97
N LYS A 210 3.80 -22.07 -9.73
CA LYS A 210 3.81 -21.41 -11.06
C LYS A 210 3.01 -20.12 -11.11
N GLN A 211 1.89 -20.05 -10.40
CA GLN A 211 0.92 -18.97 -10.50
C GLN A 211 0.92 -18.13 -9.23
N LEU A 212 0.92 -16.81 -9.41
CA LEU A 212 0.86 -15.87 -8.32
C LEU A 212 -0.57 -15.39 -8.10
N LEU A 213 -1.18 -15.79 -6.98
CA LEU A 213 -2.51 -15.36 -6.57
C LEU A 213 -2.43 -14.16 -5.63
N LEU A 214 -3.04 -13.05 -6.05
CA LEU A 214 -3.10 -11.77 -5.36
C LEU A 214 -4.54 -11.44 -4.95
N ARG A 215 -4.70 -11.04 -3.69
CA ARG A 215 -5.98 -10.62 -3.09
C ARG A 215 -5.96 -9.13 -2.83
N ILE A 216 -6.98 -8.38 -3.21
CA ILE A 216 -7.04 -6.94 -2.92
C ILE A 216 -7.87 -6.76 -1.63
N PRO A 217 -7.24 -6.38 -0.50
CA PRO A 217 -7.94 -6.25 0.77
C PRO A 217 -8.78 -4.98 0.79
N TYR A 218 -10.07 -5.14 0.57
CA TYR A 218 -11.04 -4.04 0.51
C TYR A 218 -12.39 -4.36 1.18
N PHE A 219 -12.52 -5.55 1.77
CA PHE A 219 -13.71 -5.91 2.53
C PHE A 219 -13.58 -5.53 4.01
N ALA A 220 -14.58 -4.86 4.54
CA ALA A 220 -14.77 -4.69 5.98
C ALA A 220 -15.71 -5.78 6.50
N LEU A 221 -15.27 -6.50 7.54
CA LEU A 221 -16.07 -7.53 8.21
C LEU A 221 -16.73 -6.95 9.45
N GLY A 222 -18.05 -6.86 9.42
CA GLY A 222 -18.86 -6.50 10.58
C GLY A 222 -19.13 -7.71 11.45
N ILE A 223 -18.90 -7.58 12.75
CA ILE A 223 -19.01 -8.65 13.74
C ILE A 223 -20.00 -8.25 14.81
N GLY A 224 -21.03 -9.07 14.99
CA GLY A 224 -21.86 -9.09 16.19
C GLY A 224 -21.69 -10.42 16.92
N CYS A 225 -21.68 -10.41 18.24
CA CYS A 225 -21.62 -11.64 19.02
C CYS A 225 -22.36 -11.51 20.35
N ARG A 226 -22.70 -12.65 20.98
CA ARG A 226 -23.11 -12.68 22.39
C ARG A 226 -21.92 -12.45 23.30
N LYS A 227 -22.19 -12.03 24.54
CA LYS A 227 -21.18 -11.81 25.56
C LYS A 227 -20.43 -13.10 25.87
N ASN A 228 -19.11 -13.02 26.05
CA ASN A 228 -18.24 -14.15 26.45
C ASN A 228 -18.23 -15.31 25.45
N ILE A 229 -18.43 -15.05 24.15
CA ILE A 229 -18.20 -16.09 23.15
C ILE A 229 -16.74 -16.53 23.16
N SER A 230 -16.49 -17.84 23.01
CA SER A 230 -15.13 -18.34 22.87
C SER A 230 -14.53 -18.00 21.51
N PHE A 231 -13.23 -17.72 21.48
CA PHE A 231 -12.50 -17.46 20.24
C PHE A 231 -12.64 -18.61 19.23
N HIS A 232 -12.53 -19.86 19.70
CA HIS A 232 -12.70 -21.05 18.84
C HIS A 232 -14.06 -21.06 18.12
N GLN A 233 -15.15 -20.72 18.82
CA GLN A 233 -16.48 -20.68 18.23
C GLN A 233 -16.62 -19.53 17.22
N LEU A 234 -16.10 -18.35 17.55
CA LEU A 234 -16.07 -17.19 16.65
C LEU A 234 -15.30 -17.52 15.36
N TRP A 235 -14.12 -18.10 15.50
CA TRP A 235 -13.25 -18.50 14.39
C TRP A 235 -13.93 -19.51 13.46
N ARG A 236 -14.51 -20.56 14.03
CA ARG A 236 -15.26 -21.57 13.25
C ARG A 236 -16.42 -20.95 12.48
N ASN A 237 -17.21 -20.09 13.13
CA ASN A 237 -18.33 -19.43 12.47
C ASN A 237 -17.85 -18.50 11.35
N LEU A 238 -16.74 -17.79 11.55
CA LEU A 238 -16.14 -16.93 10.52
C LEU A 238 -15.69 -17.76 9.30
N GLN A 239 -15.01 -18.89 9.52
CA GLN A 239 -14.60 -19.77 8.43
C GLN A 239 -15.82 -20.23 7.61
N SER A 240 -16.89 -20.67 8.28
CA SER A 240 -18.14 -21.03 7.59
C SER A 240 -18.75 -19.85 6.83
N PHE A 241 -18.77 -18.65 7.41
CA PHE A 241 -19.27 -17.44 6.76
C PHE A 241 -18.51 -17.11 5.47
N LEU A 242 -17.18 -17.11 5.53
CA LEU A 242 -16.34 -16.79 4.38
C LEU A 242 -16.41 -17.88 3.31
N SER A 243 -16.43 -19.17 3.69
CA SER A 243 -16.57 -20.27 2.73
C SER A 243 -17.94 -20.27 2.05
N SER A 244 -19.04 -20.02 2.78
CA SER A 244 -20.37 -19.89 2.17
C SER A 244 -20.46 -18.70 1.21
N GLY A 245 -19.75 -17.60 1.49
CA GLY A 245 -19.65 -16.44 0.61
C GLY A 245 -18.64 -16.58 -0.53
N ASN A 246 -17.89 -17.69 -0.59
CA ASN A 246 -16.72 -17.85 -1.44
C ASN A 246 -15.76 -16.63 -1.38
N ILE A 247 -15.37 -16.24 -0.16
CA ILE A 247 -14.49 -15.10 0.11
C ILE A 247 -13.18 -15.58 0.76
N ALA A 248 -12.05 -15.11 0.25
CA ALA A 248 -10.74 -15.33 0.86
C ALA A 248 -10.57 -14.44 2.09
N ILE A 249 -10.08 -15.00 3.20
CA ILE A 249 -9.88 -14.25 4.45
C ILE A 249 -8.87 -13.10 4.30
N SER A 250 -7.88 -13.27 3.41
CA SER A 250 -6.88 -12.26 3.08
C SER A 250 -7.41 -11.08 2.24
N ALA A 251 -8.67 -11.14 1.80
CA ALA A 251 -9.36 -10.01 1.17
C ALA A 251 -10.03 -9.06 2.19
N ILE A 252 -10.00 -9.40 3.48
CA ILE A 252 -10.53 -8.56 4.55
C ILE A 252 -9.48 -7.51 4.93
N LYS A 253 -9.86 -6.24 4.93
CA LYS A 253 -9.01 -5.11 5.33
C LYS A 253 -9.20 -4.66 6.77
N ALA A 254 -10.36 -4.94 7.37
CA ALA A 254 -10.72 -4.44 8.69
C ALA A 254 -11.80 -5.28 9.35
N LEU A 255 -11.75 -5.34 10.68
CA LEU A 255 -12.78 -5.90 11.53
C LEU A 255 -13.54 -4.76 12.20
N CYS A 256 -14.86 -4.89 12.31
CA CYS A 256 -15.72 -3.79 12.75
C CYS A 256 -16.79 -4.29 13.72
N SER A 257 -17.07 -3.53 14.78
CA SER A 257 -18.19 -3.80 15.68
C SER A 257 -18.71 -2.51 16.33
N ILE A 258 -19.67 -2.62 17.24
CA ILE A 258 -20.18 -1.52 18.05
C ILE A 258 -19.37 -1.37 19.34
N THR A 259 -19.25 -0.16 19.90
CA THR A 259 -18.48 0.09 21.14
C THR A 259 -18.88 -0.78 22.32
N LEU A 260 -20.15 -1.20 22.44
CA LEU A 260 -20.56 -2.16 23.49
C LEU A 260 -19.77 -3.48 23.46
N LYS A 261 -19.13 -3.81 22.32
CA LYS A 261 -18.34 -5.02 22.12
C LYS A 261 -16.85 -4.81 22.30
N LYS A 262 -16.40 -3.61 22.69
CA LYS A 262 -14.99 -3.28 22.90
C LYS A 262 -14.30 -4.14 23.95
N ASN A 263 -15.04 -4.69 24.91
CA ASN A 263 -14.50 -5.55 25.96
C ASN A 263 -14.66 -7.06 25.69
N GLU A 264 -15.05 -7.48 24.47
CA GLU A 264 -15.16 -8.90 24.12
C GLU A 264 -13.79 -9.47 23.69
N PRO A 265 -13.18 -10.41 24.45
CA PRO A 265 -11.83 -10.89 24.16
C PRO A 265 -11.71 -11.57 22.80
N ALA A 266 -12.71 -12.35 22.40
CA ALA A 266 -12.68 -13.10 21.15
C ALA A 266 -12.53 -12.22 19.90
N ILE A 267 -13.06 -10.99 19.91
CA ILE A 267 -12.94 -10.07 18.76
C ILE A 267 -11.50 -9.51 18.68
N TRP A 268 -10.90 -9.21 19.82
CA TRP A 268 -9.49 -8.79 19.90
C TRP A 268 -8.54 -9.91 19.51
N GLU A 269 -8.77 -11.14 19.98
CA GLU A 269 -7.99 -12.31 19.56
C GLU A 269 -8.08 -12.53 18.05
N LEU A 270 -9.26 -12.31 17.45
CA LEU A 270 -9.43 -12.38 16.00
C LEU A 270 -8.62 -11.31 15.26
N SER A 271 -8.67 -10.06 15.74
CA SER A 271 -7.87 -8.96 15.19
C SER A 271 -6.37 -9.26 15.24
N GLN A 272 -5.88 -9.78 16.36
CA GLN A 272 -4.48 -10.18 16.52
C GLN A 272 -4.11 -11.34 15.60
N LYS A 273 -4.94 -12.39 15.53
CA LYS A 273 -4.69 -13.55 14.66
C LYS A 273 -4.60 -13.17 13.19
N LEU A 274 -5.44 -12.23 12.74
CA LEU A 274 -5.47 -11.78 11.35
C LEU A 274 -4.52 -10.60 11.08
N ASN A 275 -3.94 -10.01 12.12
CA ASN A 275 -3.18 -8.76 12.05
C ASN A 275 -3.95 -7.65 11.30
N LEU A 276 -5.24 -7.51 11.62
CA LEU A 276 -6.13 -6.53 10.99
C LEU A 276 -6.56 -5.45 11.98
N PRO A 277 -6.74 -4.20 11.52
CA PRO A 277 -7.30 -3.15 12.36
C PRO A 277 -8.72 -3.52 12.80
N LEU A 278 -9.03 -3.19 14.05
CA LEU A 278 -10.33 -3.40 14.68
C LEU A 278 -10.95 -2.06 15.03
N TYR A 279 -12.08 -1.76 14.40
CA TYR A 279 -12.83 -0.53 14.62
C TYR A 279 -14.07 -0.79 15.45
N PHE A 280 -14.32 0.10 16.41
CA PHE A 280 -15.55 0.15 17.19
C PHE A 280 -16.24 1.47 16.93
N PHE A 281 -17.53 1.42 16.66
CA PHE A 281 -18.35 2.60 16.37
C PHE A 281 -19.43 2.78 17.42
N GLU A 282 -19.75 4.03 17.72
CA GLU A 282 -20.88 4.38 18.57
C GLU A 282 -22.21 4.14 17.85
N ALA A 283 -23.28 3.91 18.63
CA ALA A 283 -24.61 3.66 18.07
C ALA A 283 -25.07 4.77 17.10
N GLU A 284 -24.76 6.03 17.40
CA GLU A 284 -25.13 7.17 16.55
C GLU A 284 -24.47 7.12 15.17
N GLU A 285 -23.21 6.69 15.10
CA GLU A 285 -22.48 6.57 13.84
C GLU A 285 -23.05 5.47 12.94
N LEU A 286 -23.63 4.45 13.55
CA LEU A 286 -24.21 3.30 12.86
C LEU A 286 -25.62 3.58 12.31
N LYS A 287 -26.38 4.51 12.91
CA LYS A 287 -27.74 4.85 12.46
C LYS A 287 -27.81 5.23 10.98
N THR A 288 -26.79 5.91 10.48
CA THR A 288 -26.71 6.36 9.06
C THR A 288 -26.72 5.19 8.07
N TYR A 289 -26.32 4.00 8.50
CA TYR A 289 -26.25 2.78 7.68
C TYR A 289 -27.26 1.71 8.11
N GLU A 290 -28.21 2.06 9.00
CA GLU A 290 -29.25 1.15 9.43
C GLU A 290 -30.22 0.86 8.28
N SER A 291 -30.51 -0.41 8.03
CA SER A 291 -31.55 -0.84 7.10
C SER A 291 -32.76 -1.36 7.86
N GLU A 292 -33.97 -1.08 7.34
CA GLU A 292 -35.21 -1.64 7.89
C GLU A 292 -35.31 -3.16 7.70
N GLN A 293 -34.59 -3.71 6.70
CA GLN A 293 -34.70 -5.11 6.30
C GLN A 293 -34.09 -6.11 7.29
N ASN A 294 -33.18 -5.69 8.18
CA ASN A 294 -32.50 -6.57 9.15
C ASN A 294 -32.61 -6.09 10.61
N PHE A 295 -33.69 -5.36 10.88
CA PHE A 295 -33.99 -4.74 12.15
C PHE A 295 -34.35 -5.76 13.25
N SER A 296 -33.73 -5.63 14.42
CA SER A 296 -34.09 -6.38 15.61
C SER A 296 -34.49 -5.44 16.76
N ALA A 297 -35.74 -5.54 17.21
CA ALA A 297 -36.25 -4.75 18.33
C ALA A 297 -35.45 -4.96 19.63
N PHE A 298 -34.99 -6.20 19.88
CA PHE A 298 -34.12 -6.52 21.02
C PHE A 298 -32.76 -5.81 20.93
N VAL A 299 -32.16 -5.79 19.74
CA VAL A 299 -30.87 -5.11 19.51
C VAL A 299 -31.07 -3.60 19.67
N LYS A 300 -32.11 -3.01 19.06
CA LYS A 300 -32.41 -1.58 19.22
C LYS A 300 -32.61 -1.17 20.67
N LYS A 301 -33.34 -1.96 21.45
CA LYS A 301 -33.54 -1.70 22.89
C LYS A 301 -32.23 -1.73 23.68
N THR A 302 -31.28 -2.58 23.28
CA THR A 302 -30.02 -2.79 24.00
C THR A 302 -28.91 -1.83 23.57
N THR A 303 -28.85 -1.49 22.30
CA THR A 303 -27.71 -0.79 21.69
C THR A 303 -28.08 0.52 21.01
N GLY A 304 -29.35 0.89 20.96
CA GLY A 304 -29.82 2.10 20.27
C GLY A 304 -29.95 1.98 18.74
N VAL A 305 -29.51 0.86 18.15
CA VAL A 305 -29.59 0.54 16.71
C VAL A 305 -30.14 -0.88 16.51
N GLY A 306 -30.95 -1.10 15.47
CA GLY A 306 -31.61 -2.37 15.18
C GLY A 306 -30.72 -3.42 14.51
N CYS A 307 -29.57 -3.03 13.96
CA CYS A 307 -28.56 -3.91 13.39
C CYS A 307 -27.15 -3.39 13.72
N ILE A 308 -26.17 -4.30 13.89
CA ILE A 308 -24.80 -3.94 14.28
C ILE A 308 -23.79 -4.29 13.18
N CYS A 309 -23.77 -5.54 12.73
CA CYS A 309 -22.73 -6.02 11.83
C CYS A 309 -22.77 -5.32 10.46
N GLU A 310 -23.93 -5.16 9.82
CA GLU A 310 -23.99 -4.47 8.52
C GLU A 310 -23.59 -2.99 8.65
N PRO A 311 -24.19 -2.19 9.56
CA PRO A 311 -23.80 -0.79 9.69
C PRO A 311 -22.32 -0.60 10.05
N ALA A 312 -21.78 -1.46 10.92
CA ALA A 312 -20.37 -1.39 11.29
C ALA A 312 -19.44 -1.70 10.11
N ALA A 313 -19.77 -2.71 9.29
CA ALA A 313 -19.01 -3.00 8.07
C ALA A 313 -19.07 -1.83 7.08
N MET A 314 -20.27 -1.27 6.87
CA MET A 314 -20.48 -0.16 5.93
C MET A 314 -19.79 1.13 6.38
N LYS A 315 -19.83 1.44 7.68
CA LYS A 315 -19.21 2.64 8.27
C LYS A 315 -17.68 2.65 8.14
N ALA A 316 -17.05 1.48 8.11
CA ALA A 316 -15.61 1.33 7.93
C ALA A 316 -15.14 1.51 6.47
N CYS A 317 -16.06 1.76 5.54
CA CYS A 317 -15.76 2.00 4.14
C CYS A 317 -16.05 3.46 3.77
N GLN A 318 -15.22 4.03 2.91
CA GLN A 318 -15.43 5.38 2.39
C GLN A 318 -16.57 5.41 1.36
N LYS A 319 -16.60 4.42 0.47
CA LYS A 319 -17.70 4.21 -0.48
C LYS A 319 -18.21 2.77 -0.33
N PRO A 320 -19.11 2.53 0.64
CA PRO A 320 -19.52 1.17 0.97
C PRO A 320 -20.47 0.54 -0.06
N LYS A 321 -20.31 -0.76 -0.29
CA LYS A 321 -21.28 -1.63 -0.95
C LYS A 321 -21.46 -2.90 -0.11
N LEU A 322 -22.69 -3.19 0.33
CA LEU A 322 -22.98 -4.43 1.06
C LEU A 322 -22.85 -5.63 0.12
N ILE A 323 -22.04 -6.63 0.51
CA ILE A 323 -21.73 -7.83 -0.28
C ILE A 323 -22.43 -9.04 0.27
N ILE A 324 -22.29 -9.27 1.57
CA ILE A 324 -22.98 -10.34 2.27
C ILE A 324 -23.79 -9.68 3.39
N PRO A 325 -25.13 -9.75 3.34
CA PRO A 325 -25.97 -9.22 4.40
C PRO A 325 -25.77 -10.01 5.70
N LYS A 326 -26.38 -9.53 6.77
CA LYS A 326 -26.35 -10.15 8.09
C LYS A 326 -26.66 -11.63 8.00
N THR A 327 -25.66 -12.44 8.32
CA THR A 327 -25.78 -13.89 8.39
C THR A 327 -25.56 -14.34 9.83
N SER A 328 -26.52 -15.10 10.36
CA SER A 328 -26.50 -15.54 11.77
C SER A 328 -25.90 -16.93 11.90
N TYR A 329 -25.05 -17.09 12.92
CA TYR A 329 -24.44 -18.34 13.34
C TYR A 329 -24.65 -18.51 14.85
N PRO A 330 -24.33 -19.67 15.44
CA PRO A 330 -24.42 -19.86 16.88
C PRO A 330 -23.64 -18.77 17.64
N GLN A 331 -24.38 -17.90 18.31
CA GLN A 331 -23.88 -16.78 19.13
C GLN A 331 -23.14 -15.66 18.38
N THR A 332 -23.10 -15.67 17.05
CA THR A 332 -22.45 -14.62 16.24
C THR A 332 -23.29 -14.23 15.03
N THR A 333 -23.06 -13.03 14.53
CA THR A 333 -23.61 -12.54 13.27
C THR A 333 -22.50 -11.84 12.51
N PHE A 334 -22.40 -12.09 11.21
CA PHE A 334 -21.43 -11.42 10.35
C PHE A 334 -22.13 -10.70 9.21
N ALA A 335 -21.48 -9.64 8.72
CA ALA A 335 -21.82 -8.99 7.46
C ALA A 335 -20.52 -8.55 6.78
N LEU A 336 -20.55 -8.44 5.46
CA LEU A 336 -19.38 -8.06 4.67
C LEU A 336 -19.73 -6.88 3.76
N ALA A 337 -18.96 -5.81 3.83
CA ALA A 337 -19.07 -4.66 2.94
C ALA A 337 -17.77 -4.46 2.16
N ALA A 338 -17.85 -4.09 0.89
CA ALA A 338 -16.72 -3.68 0.07
C ALA A 338 -16.56 -2.16 0.13
N ASP A 339 -15.32 -1.69 0.18
CA ASP A 339 -15.00 -0.29 -0.04
C ASP A 339 -14.59 -0.06 -1.48
N ILE A 340 -15.53 0.48 -2.28
CA ILE A 340 -15.29 0.68 -3.71
C ILE A 340 -14.48 1.95 -4.00
N SER A 341 -14.08 2.75 -2.99
CA SER A 341 -13.18 3.90 -3.20
C SER A 341 -11.78 3.46 -3.62
N ILE A 342 -11.32 2.29 -3.17
CA ILE A 342 -10.02 1.74 -3.55
C ILE A 342 -9.92 1.58 -5.06
N LEU A 343 -11.03 1.31 -5.74
CA LEU A 343 -11.05 1.11 -7.19
C LEU A 343 -10.70 2.38 -7.95
N SER A 344 -11.24 3.53 -7.52
CA SER A 344 -10.89 4.84 -8.09
C SER A 344 -9.45 5.25 -7.78
N GLU A 345 -8.96 4.93 -6.58
CA GLU A 345 -7.58 5.23 -6.20
C GLU A 345 -6.59 4.42 -7.05
N LEU A 346 -6.86 3.13 -7.25
CA LEU A 346 -5.99 2.25 -8.02
C LEU A 346 -5.95 2.63 -9.51
N ASP A 347 -7.08 2.99 -10.12
CA ASP A 347 -7.12 3.45 -11.52
C ASP A 347 -6.30 4.74 -11.71
N GLN A 348 -6.45 5.73 -10.81
CA GLN A 348 -5.66 6.96 -10.86
C GLN A 348 -4.16 6.71 -10.68
N VAL A 349 -3.80 5.84 -9.75
CA VAL A 349 -2.41 5.51 -9.45
C VAL A 349 -1.72 4.81 -10.63
N ILE A 350 -2.44 3.95 -11.34
CA ILE A 350 -1.91 3.26 -12.51
C ILE A 350 -1.77 4.19 -13.71
N ARG A 351 -2.75 5.08 -13.97
CA ARG A 351 -2.70 6.02 -15.12
C ARG A 351 -1.68 7.13 -14.98
N ASN A 352 -1.27 7.46 -13.75
CA ASN A 352 -0.29 8.51 -13.45
C ASN A 352 1.16 7.99 -13.41
N LYS A 353 1.38 6.69 -13.63
CA LYS A 353 2.68 6.10 -13.94
C LYS A 353 2.83 5.96 -15.44
#